data_AF-A0A4C1Y0K4-F1
#
_entry.id   AF-A0A4C1Y0K4-F1
#
_cell.length_a   1.000
_cell.length_b   1.000
_cell.length_c   1.000
_cell.angle_alpha   90.00
_cell.angle_beta   90.00
_cell.angle_gamma   90.00
#
_symmetry.space_group_name_H-M   'P 1'
#
loop_
_entity.id
_entity.type
_entity.pdbx_description
1 polymer ?
#
loop_
_entity_poly.entity_id
_entity_poly.type
_entity_poly.pdbx_seq_one_letter_code
_entity_poly.pdbx_strand_id
1 'polypeptide(L)'
;YGNFDAKDEPRSGQHVTDKVNAISKKVEQDRYISSYDITEELETDHKTVLTHLKKRWIYKYLDTWIPHELTERIIMNELMCDFLLKRNETELYLKRFITGDEKWITYDKNVRKRSPSKDKQAPQTIAKPGLTRNKLMPCIW
;
A
#
# COMPACT_ATOMS: atom_id res chain seq x y z
N TYR A 1 62.70 17.78 -4.65
CA TYR A 1 61.75 17.34 -3.62
C TYR A 1 60.35 17.65 -4.12
N GLY A 2 59.71 16.65 -4.75
CA GLY A 2 58.37 16.79 -5.34
C GLY A 2 57.31 16.36 -4.34
N ASN A 3 56.26 17.16 -4.19
CA ASN A 3 55.11 16.84 -3.37
C ASN A 3 54.24 15.80 -4.11
N PHE A 4 54.14 14.59 -3.57
CA PHE A 4 53.39 13.45 -4.12
C PHE A 4 52.08 13.19 -3.37
N ASP A 5 51.49 14.21 -2.74
CA ASP A 5 50.16 14.04 -2.14
C ASP A 5 49.07 14.18 -3.20
N ALA A 6 48.90 13.12 -3.99
CA ALA A 6 47.82 12.95 -4.96
C ALA A 6 46.54 12.51 -4.25
N LYS A 7 46.00 13.38 -3.39
CA LYS A 7 44.63 13.25 -2.89
C LYS A 7 43.73 13.91 -3.93
N ASP A 8 43.15 13.10 -4.81
CA ASP A 8 42.06 13.57 -5.67
C ASP A 8 40.92 14.07 -4.76
N GLU A 9 40.72 15.39 -4.72
CA GLU A 9 39.53 15.97 -4.11
C GLU A 9 38.29 15.49 -4.85
N PRO A 10 37.15 15.31 -4.17
CA PRO A 10 35.90 14.96 -4.82
C PRO A 10 35.59 16.04 -5.86
N ARG A 11 35.67 15.68 -7.14
CA ARG A 11 35.34 16.59 -8.25
C ARG A 11 33.96 17.17 -7.99
N SER A 12 33.79 18.48 -8.16
CA SER A 12 32.50 19.15 -8.09
C SER A 12 31.60 18.68 -9.25
N GLY A 13 31.01 17.50 -9.06
CA GLY A 13 29.99 16.98 -9.95
C GLY A 13 28.75 17.88 -9.93
N GLN A 14 27.99 17.81 -11.02
CA GLN A 14 26.68 18.45 -11.18
C GLN A 14 25.78 18.21 -9.95
N HIS A 15 24.89 19.16 -9.65
CA HIS A 15 24.05 19.21 -8.44
C HIS A 15 22.98 18.09 -8.37
N VAL A 16 23.40 16.83 -8.41
CA VAL A 16 22.58 15.62 -8.40
C VAL A 16 21.85 15.49 -7.06
N THR A 17 22.45 15.99 -5.97
CA THR A 17 21.88 15.91 -4.62
C THR A 17 20.54 16.62 -4.50
N ASP A 18 20.36 17.80 -5.11
CA ASP A 18 19.10 18.55 -5.02
C ASP A 18 17.95 17.85 -5.71
N LYS A 19 18.22 17.27 -6.89
CA LYS A 19 17.19 16.54 -7.64
C LYS A 19 16.75 15.28 -6.89
N VAL A 20 17.67 14.60 -6.20
CA VAL A 20 17.34 13.42 -5.38
C VAL A 20 16.49 13.77 -4.16
N ASN A 21 16.82 14.88 -3.50
CA ASN A 21 16.03 15.39 -2.38
C ASN A 21 14.63 15.82 -2.85
N ALA A 22 14.52 16.44 -4.03
CA ALA A 22 13.25 16.81 -4.63
C ALA A 22 12.36 15.59 -4.93
N ILE A 23 12.91 14.50 -5.48
CA ILE A 23 12.17 13.24 -5.72
C ILE A 23 11.59 12.69 -4.41
N SER A 24 12.39 12.67 -3.34
CA SER A 24 11.94 12.16 -2.04
C SER A 24 10.81 13.02 -1.46
N LYS A 25 10.96 14.35 -1.54
CA LYS A 25 9.95 15.31 -1.07
C LYS A 25 8.61 15.13 -1.78
N LYS A 26 8.62 14.82 -3.08
CA LYS A 26 7.41 14.58 -3.87
C LYS A 26 6.64 13.34 -3.40
N VAL A 27 7.34 12.25 -3.15
CA VAL A 27 6.74 11.01 -2.64
C VAL A 27 6.20 11.18 -1.20
N GLU A 28 6.87 12.00 -0.39
CA GLU A 28 6.40 12.31 0.97
C GLU A 28 5.14 13.19 0.95
N GLN A 29 5.04 14.12 0.00
CA GLN A 29 3.89 15.01 -0.16
C GLN A 29 2.66 14.28 -0.71
N ASP A 30 2.86 13.42 -1.72
CA ASP A 30 1.81 12.60 -2.30
C ASP A 30 2.28 11.15 -2.42
N ARG A 31 1.67 10.28 -1.64
CA ARG A 31 1.99 8.85 -1.61
C ARG A 31 1.51 8.12 -2.88
N TYR A 32 0.61 8.73 -3.66
CA TYR A 32 0.01 8.14 -4.86
C TYR A 32 0.66 8.61 -6.17
N ILE A 33 1.63 9.52 -6.10
CA ILE A 33 2.26 10.10 -7.27
C ILE A 33 2.92 9.02 -8.16
N SER A 34 2.71 9.13 -9.47
CA SER A 34 3.34 8.22 -10.43
C SER A 34 4.82 8.58 -10.62
N SER A 35 5.65 7.58 -10.91
CA SER A 35 7.02 7.82 -11.36
C SER A 35 7.09 8.70 -12.61
N TYR A 36 6.06 8.66 -13.47
CA TYR A 36 6.00 9.51 -14.67
C TYR A 36 5.71 10.98 -14.32
N ASP A 37 4.76 11.22 -13.41
CA ASP A 37 4.44 12.57 -12.94
C ASP A 37 5.67 13.22 -12.26
N ILE A 38 6.42 12.44 -11.48
CA ILE A 38 7.70 12.90 -10.90
C ILE A 38 8.70 13.29 -11.99
N THR A 39 8.81 12.51 -13.07
CA THR A 39 9.77 12.80 -14.15
C THR A 39 9.41 14.04 -14.94
N GLU A 40 8.12 14.24 -15.20
CA GLU A 40 7.60 15.39 -15.92
C GLU A 40 7.79 16.66 -15.08
N GLU A 41 7.42 16.62 -13.80
CA GLU A 41 7.50 17.78 -12.93
C GLU A 41 8.95 18.18 -12.57
N LEU A 42 9.87 17.21 -12.47
CA LEU A 42 11.27 17.47 -12.14
C LEU A 42 12.19 17.54 -13.37
N GLU A 43 11.64 17.39 -14.58
CA GLU A 43 12.38 17.29 -15.85
C GLU A 43 13.60 16.34 -15.72
N THR A 44 13.33 15.14 -15.21
CA THR A 44 14.36 14.12 -14.95
C THR A 44 14.09 12.85 -15.74
N ASP A 45 15.16 12.13 -16.07
CA ASP A 45 15.03 10.86 -16.75
C ASP A 45 14.36 9.79 -15.85
N HIS A 46 13.45 9.01 -16.45
CA HIS A 46 12.64 8.02 -15.73
C HIS A 46 13.47 6.91 -15.10
N LYS A 47 14.55 6.48 -15.76
CA LYS A 47 15.46 5.48 -15.21
C LYS A 47 16.16 6.02 -13.97
N THR A 48 16.48 7.30 -13.95
CA THR A 48 17.08 7.99 -12.80
C THR A 48 16.12 8.00 -11.62
N VAL A 49 14.87 8.41 -11.81
CA VAL A 49 13.82 8.39 -10.77
C VAL A 49 13.62 6.98 -10.20
N LEU A 50 13.46 5.96 -11.06
CA LEU A 50 13.29 4.57 -10.61
C LEU A 50 14.50 4.06 -9.82
N THR A 51 15.72 4.38 -10.26
CA THR A 51 16.94 3.98 -9.56
C THR A 51 17.01 4.60 -8.18
N HIS A 52 16.61 5.87 -8.04
CA HIS A 52 16.57 6.56 -6.76
C HIS A 52 15.51 5.99 -5.81
N LEU A 53 14.29 5.75 -6.28
CA LEU A 53 13.23 5.12 -5.47
C LEU A 53 13.69 3.76 -4.93
N LYS A 54 14.32 2.94 -5.79
CA LYS A 54 14.89 1.65 -5.41
C LYS A 54 16.02 1.80 -4.38
N LYS A 55 16.92 2.78 -4.55
CA LYS A 55 18.02 3.05 -3.61
C LYS A 55 17.52 3.52 -2.24
N ARG A 56 16.42 4.26 -2.22
CA ARG A 56 15.76 4.77 -1.00
C ARG A 56 14.81 3.74 -0.37
N TRP A 57 14.76 2.51 -0.89
CA TRP A 57 13.87 1.43 -0.44
C TRP A 57 12.38 1.81 -0.47
N ILE A 58 11.99 2.73 -1.35
CA ILE A 58 10.60 3.12 -1.55
C ILE A 58 9.99 2.12 -2.55
N TYR A 59 8.99 1.37 -2.08
CA TYR A 59 8.26 0.40 -2.89
C TYR A 59 6.81 0.83 -3.07
N LYS A 60 6.25 0.49 -4.23
CA LYS A 60 4.83 0.67 -4.50
C LYS A 60 4.04 -0.41 -3.77
N TYR A 61 3.28 0.01 -2.77
CA TYR A 61 2.25 -0.82 -2.15
C TYR A 61 0.89 -0.48 -2.76
N LEU A 62 0.00 -1.46 -2.79
CA LEU A 62 -1.41 -1.21 -3.07
C LEU A 62 -2.07 -0.82 -1.76
N ASP A 63 -2.82 0.28 -1.75
CA ASP A 63 -3.51 0.70 -0.54
C ASP A 63 -4.56 -0.32 -0.11
N THR A 64 -4.77 -0.36 1.20
CA THR A 64 -5.80 -1.17 1.82
C THR A 64 -7.16 -0.58 1.45
N TRP A 65 -8.08 -1.42 0.96
CA TRP A 65 -9.45 -1.01 0.71
C TRP A 65 -10.12 -0.59 2.02
N ILE A 66 -10.46 0.69 2.15
CA ILE A 66 -11.22 1.23 3.27
C ILE A 66 -12.71 1.19 2.88
N PRO A 67 -13.58 0.46 3.59
CA PRO A 67 -14.96 0.20 3.15
C PRO A 67 -15.90 1.41 3.03
N HIS A 68 -15.51 2.60 3.48
CA HIS A 68 -16.36 3.80 3.47
C HIS A 68 -15.49 5.07 3.51
N GLU A 69 -15.96 6.19 2.91
CA GLU A 69 -15.43 7.53 3.19
C GLU A 69 -15.78 7.90 4.64
N LEU A 70 -14.75 8.04 5.48
CA LEU A 70 -14.91 8.05 6.93
C LEU A 70 -14.33 9.34 7.51
N THR A 71 -15.17 10.18 8.09
CA THR A 71 -14.71 11.43 8.73
C THR A 71 -15.34 11.65 10.10
N GLU A 72 -16.67 11.58 10.24
CA GLU A 72 -17.32 11.84 11.54
C GLU A 72 -17.58 10.57 12.36
N ARG A 73 -17.92 9.46 11.69
CA ARG A 73 -18.24 8.18 12.36
C ARG A 73 -17.03 7.53 13.03
N ILE A 74 -15.80 7.76 12.55
CA ILE A 74 -14.59 7.21 13.19
C ILE A 74 -14.37 7.84 14.56
N ILE A 75 -14.46 9.16 14.66
CA ILE A 75 -14.23 9.87 15.94
C ILE A 75 -15.25 9.41 16.98
N MET A 76 -16.52 9.25 16.57
CA MET A 76 -17.54 8.67 17.46
C MET A 76 -17.24 7.21 17.81
N ASN A 77 -16.81 6.39 16.85
CA ASN A 77 -16.46 4.99 17.11
C ASN A 77 -15.24 4.86 18.02
N GLU A 78 -14.27 5.76 17.95
CA GLU A 78 -13.08 5.79 18.82
C GLU A 78 -13.50 6.02 20.28
N LEU A 79 -14.34 7.04 20.52
CA LEU A 79 -14.90 7.30 21.85
C LEU A 79 -15.74 6.12 22.38
N MET A 80 -16.48 5.44 21.50
CA MET A 80 -17.26 4.25 21.87
C MET A 80 -16.34 3.05 22.20
N CYS A 81 -15.26 2.85 21.46
CA CYS A 81 -14.25 1.82 21.74
C CYS A 81 -13.60 2.03 23.11
N ASP A 82 -13.18 3.26 23.42
CA ASP A 82 -12.59 3.60 24.71
C ASP A 82 -13.55 3.34 25.87
N PHE A 83 -14.83 3.68 25.69
CA PHE A 83 -15.87 3.39 26.67
C PHE A 83 -16.05 1.89 26.90
N LEU A 84 -16.15 1.11 25.81
CA LEU A 84 -16.29 -0.35 25.90
C LEU A 84 -15.07 -1.02 26.53
N LEU A 85 -13.86 -0.50 26.27
CA LEU A 85 -12.62 -0.99 26.86
C LEU A 85 -12.63 -0.80 28.39
N LYS A 86 -12.94 0.43 28.86
CA LYS A 86 -13.04 0.74 30.30
C LYS A 86 -14.11 -0.10 31.00
N ARG A 87 -15.23 -0.36 30.33
CA ARG A 87 -16.29 -1.23 30.85
C ARG A 87 -15.80 -2.68 30.97
N ASN A 88 -15.02 -3.16 30.01
CA ASN A 88 -14.49 -4.52 30.04
C ASN A 88 -13.44 -4.75 31.15
N GLU A 89 -12.71 -3.70 31.55
CA GLU A 89 -11.77 -3.77 32.67
C GLU A 89 -12.47 -3.90 34.04
N THR A 90 -13.68 -3.32 34.16
CA THR A 90 -14.45 -3.26 35.42
C THR A 90 -15.42 -4.43 35.56
N GLU A 91 -16.15 -4.75 34.50
CA GLU A 91 -16.99 -5.94 34.39
C GLU A 91 -16.51 -6.75 33.19
N LEU A 92 -16.37 -8.07 33.30
CA LEU A 92 -15.91 -8.97 32.23
C LEU A 92 -16.93 -9.05 31.06
N TYR A 93 -17.23 -7.90 30.44
CA TYR A 93 -18.29 -7.68 29.48
C TYR A 93 -18.10 -8.56 28.25
N LEU A 94 -16.87 -8.69 27.77
CA LEU A 94 -16.55 -9.56 26.62
C LEU A 94 -16.85 -11.04 26.90
N LYS A 95 -16.76 -11.52 28.15
CA LYS A 95 -17.08 -12.93 28.47
C LYS A 95 -18.57 -13.25 28.39
N ARG A 96 -19.43 -12.24 28.45
CA ARG A 96 -20.89 -12.37 28.34
C ARG A 96 -21.39 -11.98 26.96
N PHE A 97 -20.51 -11.50 26.08
CA PHE A 97 -20.88 -11.03 24.77
C PHE A 97 -21.10 -12.20 23.82
N ILE A 98 -22.31 -12.30 23.27
CA ILE A 98 -22.66 -13.23 22.21
C ILE A 98 -22.69 -12.42 20.91
N THR A 99 -21.96 -12.87 19.89
CA THR A 99 -21.88 -12.20 18.59
C THR A 99 -22.50 -13.09 17.52
N GLY A 100 -23.43 -12.54 16.77
CA GLY A 100 -23.93 -13.13 15.53
C GLY A 100 -23.50 -12.31 14.33
N ASP A 101 -23.34 -12.97 13.18
CA ASP A 101 -23.02 -12.32 11.90
C ASP A 101 -23.66 -13.09 10.74
N GLU A 102 -23.93 -12.37 9.65
CA GLU A 102 -24.48 -12.90 8.41
C GLU A 102 -23.51 -12.69 7.26
N LYS A 103 -23.18 -13.77 6.55
CA LYS A 103 -22.18 -13.70 5.48
C LYS A 103 -22.65 -14.40 4.23
N TRP A 104 -22.71 -13.66 3.12
CA TRP A 104 -22.95 -14.25 1.80
C TRP A 104 -21.79 -15.15 1.36
N ILE A 105 -22.10 -16.42 1.10
CA ILE A 105 -21.19 -17.41 0.53
C ILE A 105 -21.62 -17.73 -0.90
N THR A 106 -20.68 -17.67 -1.84
CA THR A 106 -20.90 -18.10 -3.23
C THR A 106 -20.49 -19.56 -3.39
N TYR A 107 -21.25 -20.32 -4.19
CA TYR A 107 -20.91 -21.73 -4.48
C TYR A 107 -19.64 -21.87 -5.32
N ASP A 108 -19.48 -20.98 -6.31
CA ASP A 108 -18.35 -20.98 -7.22
C ASP A 108 -17.27 -19.99 -6.75
N LYS A 109 -16.15 -20.53 -6.25
CA LYS A 109 -14.97 -19.77 -5.79
C LYS A 109 -13.92 -19.63 -6.90
N ASN A 110 -14.26 -18.99 -8.02
CA ASN A 110 -13.24 -18.59 -9.01
C ASN A 110 -12.37 -17.46 -8.46
N VAL A 111 -11.32 -17.82 -7.71
CA VAL A 111 -10.25 -16.91 -7.31
C VAL A 111 -9.17 -16.94 -8.37
N ARG A 112 -8.72 -15.77 -8.82
CA ARG A 112 -7.60 -15.67 -9.76
C ARG A 112 -6.34 -16.27 -9.13
N LYS A 113 -5.92 -17.43 -9.61
CA LYS A 113 -4.67 -18.07 -9.20
C LYS A 113 -3.50 -17.40 -9.94
N ARG A 114 -2.45 -17.03 -9.20
CA ARG A 114 -1.15 -16.69 -9.79
C ARG A 114 -0.31 -17.96 -9.79
N SER A 115 0.00 -18.48 -10.97
CA SER A 115 0.97 -19.56 -11.12
C SER A 115 2.31 -19.00 -11.59
N PRO A 116 3.44 -19.57 -11.16
CA PRO A 116 4.72 -19.30 -11.81
C PRO A 116 4.62 -19.68 -13.29
N SER A 117 4.99 -18.76 -14.17
CA SER A 117 5.08 -18.97 -15.62
C SER A 117 6.46 -18.57 -16.09
N LYS A 118 7.04 -19.32 -17.03
CA LYS A 118 8.28 -18.90 -17.69
C LYS A 118 8.04 -17.59 -18.44
N ASP A 119 9.06 -16.74 -18.52
CA ASP A 119 8.99 -15.49 -19.27
C ASP A 119 8.44 -15.75 -20.69
N LYS A 120 7.42 -14.98 -21.08
CA LYS A 120 6.66 -15.04 -22.35
C LYS A 120 5.56 -16.10 -22.46
N GLN A 121 5.34 -16.97 -21.46
CA GLN A 121 4.19 -17.86 -21.47
C GLN A 121 2.94 -17.13 -20.97
N ALA A 122 1.84 -17.23 -21.72
CA ALA A 122 0.58 -16.63 -21.32
C ALA A 122 0.11 -17.22 -19.97
N PRO A 123 -0.25 -16.37 -18.98
CA PRO A 123 -0.81 -16.85 -17.72
C PRO A 123 -2.10 -17.63 -17.97
N GLN A 124 -2.36 -18.63 -17.11
CA GLN A 124 -3.65 -19.33 -17.15
C GLN A 124 -4.79 -18.33 -16.95
N THR A 125 -5.74 -18.34 -17.89
CA THR A 125 -6.90 -17.46 -17.85
C THR A 125 -8.05 -18.17 -17.13
N ILE A 126 -8.62 -17.52 -16.14
CA ILE A 126 -9.81 -18.00 -15.42
C ILE A 126 -10.99 -17.14 -15.88
N ALA A 127 -12.10 -17.79 -16.23
CA ALA A 127 -13.32 -17.10 -16.63
C ALA A 127 -13.79 -16.15 -15.52
N LYS A 128 -14.23 -14.94 -15.91
CA LYS A 128 -14.77 -13.98 -14.95
C LYS A 128 -16.03 -14.55 -14.29
N PRO A 129 -16.23 -14.29 -12.99
CA PRO A 129 -17.53 -14.49 -12.34
C PRO A 129 -18.68 -13.92 -13.17
N GLY A 130 -19.74 -14.70 -13.38
CA GLY A 130 -21.02 -14.13 -13.82
C GLY A 130 -21.60 -13.19 -12.75
N LEU A 131 -22.38 -12.19 -13.17
CA LEU A 131 -23.03 -11.22 -12.27
C LEU A 131 -24.08 -11.89 -11.36
N THR A 132 -24.79 -12.90 -11.88
CA THR A 132 -25.83 -13.66 -11.18
C THR A 132 -25.28 -15.00 -10.68
N ARG A 133 -24.58 -14.98 -9.54
CA ARG A 133 -24.09 -16.21 -8.90
C ARG A 133 -25.08 -16.75 -7.89
N ASN A 134 -25.21 -18.07 -7.85
CA ASN A 134 -25.88 -18.76 -6.75
C ASN A 134 -25.13 -18.45 -5.45
N LYS A 135 -25.87 -17.99 -4.45
CA LYS A 135 -25.38 -17.58 -3.14
C LYS A 135 -26.23 -18.20 -2.05
N LEU A 136 -25.60 -18.45 -0.90
CA LEU A 136 -26.26 -18.79 0.35
C LEU A 136 -25.87 -17.76 1.41
N MET A 137 -26.78 -17.48 2.34
CA MET A 137 -26.50 -16.63 3.50
C MET A 137 -26.72 -17.45 4.77
N PRO A 138 -25.64 -18.02 5.36
CA PRO A 138 -25.69 -18.47 6.74
C PRO A 138 -25.88 -17.29 7.68
N CYS A 139 -26.76 -17.50 8.67
CA CYS A 139 -26.92 -16.65 9.85
C CYS A 139 -26.44 -17.46 11.05
N ILE A 140 -25.46 -16.92 11.79
CA ILE A 140 -24.93 -17.55 13.00
C ILE A 140 -25.30 -16.64 14.17
N TRP A 141 -25.86 -17.21 15.23
CA TRP A 141 -26.36 -16.53 16.43
C TRP A 141 -25.69 -17.09 17.68
#